data_AF-A0A7J6FGY7-F1
#
_entry.id   AF-A0A7J6FGY7-F1
#
_cell.length_a   1.000
_cell.length_b   1.000
_cell.length_c   1.000
_cell.angle_alpha   90.00
_cell.angle_beta   90.00
_cell.angle_gamma   90.00
#
_symmetry.space_group_name_H-M   'P 1'
#
loop_
_entity.id
_entity.type
_entity.pdbx_description
1 polymer ?
#
loop_
_entity_poly.entity_id
_entity_poly.type
_entity_poly.pdbx_seq_one_letter_code
_entity_poly.pdbx_strand_id
1 'polypeptide(L)'
;KIFSAIVLNVMEEEKKNECVIIEIPEDLKNWSDCVIYRVPRKLRKVNESSFTPQLLSIGPFHHGRNELKGMEPHKEKYLEDFCKRTDKTKQDLGNFVSHHSTEILASYAGTVELTHQVFDQMILRDSCFILELLCLFSDKGCQYHDQDDYLLKTPWLRNVVQLDLVIFENQIPFSFLNKFYAFAKPRHEHTFWLSKEFRREERRGCPFREHEKYLYSATKLNKAGVKFAPSANKQAKFVEFNTIEKPLFNFIPFLHSLKVELPTFEIQGNTETLMRNVIALEQCVYPDKAYICNYVALMSQLVDTAEDIEFLVEKRIIKNMLGSNKEVAELVNKLTYKITESNFVYANKCRQLNRFYETRFNIVRATLKRVYFNDLWTGSSTVLGICILMFSVSSTIKTLFFSKD
;
A
#
# COMPACT_ATOMS: atom_id res chain seq x y z
N LYS A 1 5.70 0.08 -15.13
CA LYS A 1 7.07 0.65 -14.95
C LYS A 1 7.14 2.17 -14.76
N ILE A 2 6.28 3.03 -15.32
CA ILE A 2 6.09 4.40 -14.75
C ILE A 2 5.45 4.28 -13.37
N PHE A 3 4.42 3.44 -13.26
CA PHE A 3 3.87 3.00 -11.98
C PHE A 3 5.00 2.52 -11.05
N SER A 4 5.92 1.72 -11.58
CA SER A 4 7.13 1.28 -10.88
C SER A 4 8.15 2.40 -10.59
N ALA A 5 8.15 3.56 -11.24
CA ALA A 5 8.96 4.72 -10.81
C ALA A 5 8.31 5.48 -9.64
N ILE A 6 6.97 5.43 -9.55
CA ILE A 6 6.18 5.99 -8.45
C ILE A 6 6.11 5.02 -7.26
N VAL A 7 6.18 3.71 -7.51
CA VAL A 7 5.95 2.61 -6.55
C VAL A 7 7.22 1.82 -6.20
N LEU A 8 8.22 1.66 -7.09
CA LEU A 8 9.50 1.00 -6.75
C LEU A 8 10.44 1.93 -5.97
N ASN A 9 9.96 2.36 -4.82
CA ASN A 9 10.77 2.27 -3.62
C ASN A 9 10.91 0.79 -3.14
N VAL A 10 10.55 -0.23 -3.94
CA VAL A 10 10.28 -1.62 -3.51
C VAL A 10 10.57 -2.74 -4.57
N MET A 11 11.82 -2.90 -5.02
CA MET A 11 12.47 -4.18 -5.44
C MET A 11 11.87 -5.12 -6.53
N GLU A 12 12.71 -5.46 -7.52
CA GLU A 12 12.72 -6.72 -8.32
C GLU A 12 13.78 -7.70 -7.70
N GLU A 13 13.97 -9.01 -7.91
CA GLU A 13 13.33 -10.24 -8.50
C GLU A 13 13.63 -11.44 -7.50
N GLU A 14 13.36 -12.77 -7.59
CA GLU A 14 12.66 -13.69 -8.53
C GLU A 14 12.29 -15.09 -7.88
N LYS A 15 11.45 -15.89 -8.58
CA LYS A 15 11.33 -17.38 -8.68
C LYS A 15 10.89 -18.33 -7.52
N LYS A 16 9.61 -18.75 -7.62
CA LYS A 16 9.10 -20.12 -8.03
C LYS A 16 8.51 -21.08 -6.97
N ASN A 17 7.17 -21.23 -6.96
CA ASN A 17 6.45 -22.45 -7.39
C ASN A 17 4.89 -22.29 -7.36
N GLU A 18 4.19 -23.24 -7.99
CA GLU A 18 2.75 -23.26 -8.32
C GLU A 18 1.82 -23.60 -7.11
N CYS A 19 0.48 -23.49 -7.16
CA CYS A 19 -0.46 -23.56 -8.28
C CYS A 19 -1.77 -22.79 -8.03
N VAL A 20 -2.47 -22.36 -9.10
CA VAL A 20 -3.76 -21.64 -9.03
C VAL A 20 -4.70 -22.10 -10.17
N ILE A 21 -5.96 -22.40 -9.85
CA ILE A 21 -7.01 -22.52 -10.89
C ILE A 21 -7.58 -21.12 -11.22
N ILE A 22 -7.27 -20.67 -12.43
CA ILE A 22 -7.84 -19.52 -13.13
C ILE A 22 -8.38 -20.05 -14.47
N GLU A 23 -9.51 -19.52 -14.94
CA GLU A 23 -9.97 -19.74 -16.31
C GLU A 23 -9.01 -19.02 -17.26
N ILE A 24 -8.18 -19.79 -17.96
CA ILE A 24 -7.16 -19.31 -18.89
C ILE A 24 -7.82 -19.03 -20.26
N PRO A 25 -7.72 -17.81 -20.82
CA PRO A 25 -8.08 -17.56 -22.22
C PRO A 25 -7.16 -18.34 -23.16
N GLU A 26 -7.71 -18.86 -24.26
CA GLU A 26 -7.04 -19.88 -25.09
C GLU A 26 -5.79 -19.37 -25.86
N ASP A 27 -5.63 -18.05 -26.01
CA ASP A 27 -4.58 -17.38 -26.80
C ASP A 27 -3.17 -17.33 -26.14
N LEU A 28 -2.88 -18.21 -25.19
CA LEU A 28 -1.84 -18.00 -24.17
C LEU A 28 -0.36 -18.26 -24.60
N LYS A 29 0.01 -18.00 -25.85
CA LYS A 29 1.20 -18.64 -26.44
C LYS A 29 2.59 -18.00 -26.19
N ASN A 30 2.68 -16.69 -25.96
CA ASN A 30 3.97 -15.98 -25.76
C ASN A 30 3.87 -14.98 -24.60
N TRP A 31 4.25 -15.38 -23.37
CA TRP A 31 4.20 -14.51 -22.18
C TRP A 31 5.57 -14.05 -21.66
N SER A 32 6.69 -14.46 -22.28
CA SER A 32 8.05 -14.10 -21.83
C SER A 32 8.36 -12.60 -21.86
N ASP A 33 7.71 -11.88 -22.77
CA ASP A 33 8.04 -10.50 -23.12
C ASP A 33 7.00 -9.49 -22.58
N CYS A 34 5.89 -10.01 -22.01
CA CYS A 34 4.78 -9.22 -21.50
C CYS A 34 5.11 -8.55 -20.15
N VAL A 35 4.89 -7.23 -20.06
CA VAL A 35 5.19 -6.40 -18.88
C VAL A 35 4.04 -5.48 -18.43
N ILE A 36 2.91 -5.48 -19.15
CA ILE A 36 1.68 -4.78 -18.79
C ILE A 36 0.53 -5.78 -18.88
N TYR A 37 -0.16 -6.00 -17.76
CA TYR A 37 -1.19 -7.04 -17.62
C TYR A 37 -2.57 -6.43 -17.40
N ARG A 38 -3.63 -7.15 -17.78
CA ARG A 38 -5.00 -6.84 -17.36
C ARG A 38 -5.20 -7.23 -15.89
N VAL A 39 -6.02 -6.50 -15.14
CA VAL A 39 -6.36 -6.83 -13.76
C VAL A 39 -7.14 -8.15 -13.73
N PRO A 40 -6.73 -9.16 -12.92
CA PRO A 40 -7.45 -10.42 -12.80
C PRO A 40 -8.93 -10.22 -12.48
N ARG A 41 -9.83 -10.92 -13.19
CA ARG A 41 -11.29 -10.84 -13.01
C ARG A 41 -11.73 -10.99 -11.54
N LYS A 42 -11.00 -11.79 -10.75
CA LYS A 42 -11.23 -11.98 -9.30
C LYS A 42 -11.04 -10.68 -8.50
N LEU A 43 -10.01 -9.89 -8.80
CA LEU A 43 -9.75 -8.58 -8.16
C LEU A 43 -10.68 -7.48 -8.70
N ARG A 44 -10.87 -7.39 -10.03
CA ARG A 44 -11.73 -6.38 -10.67
C ARG A 44 -13.18 -6.42 -10.15
N LYS A 45 -13.72 -7.62 -9.88
CA LYS A 45 -15.06 -7.81 -9.29
C LYS A 45 -15.21 -7.28 -7.85
N VAL A 46 -14.14 -6.96 -7.13
CA VAL A 46 -14.21 -6.42 -5.75
C VAL A 46 -14.45 -4.91 -5.76
N ASN A 47 -13.83 -4.19 -6.70
CA ASN A 47 -14.04 -2.77 -6.93
C ASN A 47 -13.52 -2.39 -8.32
N GLU A 48 -14.41 -2.26 -9.30
CA GLU A 48 -14.03 -1.94 -10.69
C GLU A 48 -13.62 -0.47 -10.89
N SER A 49 -14.14 0.47 -10.10
CA SER A 49 -13.77 1.89 -10.24
C SER A 49 -12.34 2.17 -9.77
N SER A 50 -11.77 1.32 -8.91
CA SER A 50 -10.34 1.35 -8.59
C SER A 50 -9.42 0.91 -9.74
N PHE A 51 -9.96 0.29 -10.80
CA PHE A 51 -9.19 -0.22 -11.95
C PHE A 51 -9.65 0.39 -13.28
N THR A 52 -10.24 1.59 -13.22
CA THR A 52 -10.81 2.29 -14.38
C THR A 52 -10.49 3.77 -14.26
N PRO A 53 -9.72 4.37 -15.19
CA PRO A 53 -9.40 5.79 -15.15
C PRO A 53 -10.65 6.65 -15.29
N GLN A 54 -10.63 7.81 -14.65
CA GLN A 54 -11.79 8.71 -14.54
C GLN A 54 -11.72 9.90 -15.51
N LEU A 55 -10.54 10.20 -16.03
CA LEU A 55 -10.24 11.40 -16.80
C LEU A 55 -9.24 11.13 -17.95
N LEU A 56 -8.18 10.36 -17.66
CA LEU A 56 -7.01 10.22 -18.52
C LEU A 56 -6.79 8.74 -18.89
N SER A 57 -7.06 8.38 -20.15
CA SER A 57 -6.53 7.14 -20.74
C SER A 57 -5.03 7.28 -21.01
N ILE A 58 -4.25 6.24 -20.76
CA ILE A 58 -2.86 6.06 -21.19
C ILE A 58 -2.69 4.64 -21.72
N GLY A 59 -2.24 4.52 -22.97
CA GLY A 59 -2.07 3.24 -23.65
C GLY A 59 -3.39 2.62 -24.14
N PRO A 60 -3.31 1.44 -24.77
CA PRO A 60 -4.41 0.83 -25.54
C PRO A 60 -5.60 0.39 -24.68
N PHE A 61 -5.35 0.02 -23.43
CA PHE A 61 -6.31 -0.73 -22.59
C PHE A 61 -7.56 0.06 -22.20
N HIS A 62 -7.51 1.40 -22.25
CA HIS A 62 -8.63 2.31 -21.99
C HIS A 62 -8.89 3.28 -23.17
N HIS A 63 -8.18 3.14 -24.29
CA HIS A 63 -8.28 4.04 -25.44
C HIS A 63 -9.69 4.09 -26.05
N GLY A 64 -10.04 5.20 -26.70
CA GLY A 64 -11.31 5.37 -27.42
C GLY A 64 -12.58 5.54 -26.56
N ARG A 65 -12.52 5.26 -25.26
CA ARG A 65 -13.61 5.46 -24.28
C ARG A 65 -14.12 6.90 -24.32
N ASN A 66 -15.44 7.08 -24.39
CA ASN A 66 -16.06 8.40 -24.60
C ASN A 66 -15.81 9.35 -23.43
N GLU A 67 -15.75 8.80 -22.23
CA GLU A 67 -15.62 9.50 -20.94
C GLU A 67 -14.24 10.18 -20.81
N LEU A 68 -13.22 9.63 -21.48
CA LEU A 68 -11.82 10.03 -21.35
C LEU A 68 -11.35 10.97 -22.49
N LYS A 69 -12.19 11.18 -23.52
CA LYS A 69 -11.83 11.99 -24.72
C LYS A 69 -11.50 13.45 -24.41
N GLY A 70 -11.97 13.99 -23.29
CA GLY A 70 -11.68 15.37 -22.87
C GLY A 70 -10.19 15.67 -22.64
N MET A 71 -9.36 14.64 -22.43
CA MET A 71 -7.92 14.82 -22.25
C MET A 71 -7.10 14.73 -23.54
N GLU A 72 -7.63 14.23 -24.65
CA GLU A 72 -6.88 14.11 -25.90
C GLU A 72 -6.38 15.46 -26.46
N PRO A 73 -7.15 16.57 -26.42
CA PRO A 73 -6.63 17.89 -26.82
C PRO A 73 -5.48 18.40 -25.93
N HIS A 74 -5.51 18.07 -24.63
CA HIS A 74 -4.44 18.43 -23.69
C HIS A 74 -3.16 17.64 -23.97
N LYS A 75 -3.26 16.36 -24.37
CA LYS A 75 -2.12 15.57 -24.82
C LYS A 75 -1.51 16.11 -26.12
N GLU A 76 -2.33 16.57 -27.06
CA GLU A 76 -1.84 17.19 -28.30
C GLU A 76 -1.07 18.49 -28.00
N LYS A 77 -1.54 19.33 -27.06
CA LYS A 77 -0.76 20.48 -26.56
C LYS A 77 0.58 20.03 -25.95
N TYR A 78 0.57 19.02 -25.07
CA TYR A 78 1.78 18.51 -24.44
C TYR A 78 2.77 17.90 -25.45
N LEU A 79 2.29 17.29 -26.55
CA LEU A 79 3.12 16.86 -27.68
C LEU A 79 3.79 18.06 -28.37
N GLU A 80 3.07 19.16 -28.57
CA GLU A 80 3.64 20.39 -29.15
C GLU A 80 4.66 21.06 -28.23
N ASP A 81 4.40 21.13 -26.93
CA ASP A 81 5.34 21.69 -25.95
C ASP A 81 6.58 20.79 -25.80
N PHE A 82 6.41 19.46 -25.82
CA PHE A 82 7.51 18.51 -25.88
C PHE A 82 8.35 18.68 -27.16
N CYS A 83 7.72 18.85 -28.33
CA CYS A 83 8.41 19.15 -29.59
C CYS A 83 9.27 20.42 -29.49
N LYS A 84 8.69 21.53 -28.98
CA LYS A 84 9.40 22.81 -28.77
C LYS A 84 10.61 22.64 -27.84
N ARG A 85 10.45 21.91 -26.73
CA ARG A 85 11.49 21.69 -25.71
C ARG A 85 12.60 20.72 -26.16
N THR A 86 12.36 19.90 -27.18
CA THR A 86 13.30 18.85 -27.62
C THR A 86 13.96 19.12 -28.97
N ASP A 87 13.53 20.14 -29.69
CA ASP A 87 13.91 20.43 -31.08
C ASP A 87 13.68 19.21 -32.00
N LYS A 88 12.48 18.62 -31.89
CA LYS A 88 12.01 17.45 -32.65
C LYS A 88 10.70 17.75 -33.34
N THR A 89 10.57 17.36 -34.61
CA THR A 89 9.26 17.41 -35.28
C THR A 89 8.34 16.29 -34.78
N LYS A 90 7.01 16.46 -34.93
CA LYS A 90 6.06 15.38 -34.69
C LYS A 90 6.35 14.14 -35.57
N GLN A 91 7.00 14.32 -36.73
CA GLN A 91 7.41 13.24 -37.62
C GLN A 91 8.63 12.47 -37.09
N ASP A 92 9.65 13.13 -36.54
CA ASP A 92 10.82 12.46 -35.94
C ASP A 92 10.42 11.56 -34.78
N LEU A 93 9.53 12.08 -33.92
CA LEU A 93 9.00 11.35 -32.77
C LEU A 93 8.08 10.20 -33.23
N GLY A 94 7.19 10.45 -34.19
CA GLY A 94 6.32 9.42 -34.78
C GLY A 94 7.09 8.28 -35.43
N ASN A 95 8.11 8.58 -36.25
CA ASN A 95 9.00 7.59 -36.85
C ASN A 95 9.67 6.70 -35.79
N PHE A 96 10.09 7.29 -34.66
CA PHE A 96 10.68 6.54 -33.55
C PHE A 96 9.66 5.61 -32.87
N VAL A 97 8.41 6.06 -32.67
CA VAL A 97 7.33 5.20 -32.16
C VAL A 97 7.09 4.04 -33.11
N SER A 98 6.88 4.30 -34.41
CA SER A 98 6.60 3.26 -35.41
C SER A 98 7.72 2.22 -35.52
N HIS A 99 8.99 2.63 -35.38
CA HIS A 99 10.12 1.69 -35.34
C HIS A 99 10.07 0.72 -34.13
N HIS A 100 9.47 1.14 -33.02
CA HIS A 100 9.33 0.33 -31.79
C HIS A 100 7.93 -0.29 -31.63
N SER A 101 6.98 -0.01 -32.52
CA SER A 101 5.55 -0.36 -32.40
C SER A 101 5.34 -1.82 -31.97
N THR A 102 6.06 -2.77 -32.58
CA THR A 102 5.99 -4.21 -32.26
C THR A 102 6.52 -4.57 -30.86
N GLU A 103 7.61 -3.94 -30.38
CA GLU A 103 8.11 -4.14 -28.99
C GLU A 103 7.09 -3.61 -27.97
N ILE A 104 6.50 -2.46 -28.27
CA ILE A 104 5.50 -1.80 -27.43
C ILE A 104 4.23 -2.64 -27.38
N LEU A 105 3.79 -3.20 -28.51
CA LEU A 105 2.63 -4.07 -28.61
C LEU A 105 2.82 -5.41 -27.87
N ALA A 106 3.96 -6.08 -28.07
CA ALA A 106 4.31 -7.33 -27.38
C ALA A 106 4.41 -7.20 -25.85
N SER A 107 4.58 -5.97 -25.35
CA SER A 107 4.61 -5.69 -23.92
C SER A 107 3.25 -5.84 -23.22
N TYR A 108 2.12 -5.87 -23.94
CA TYR A 108 0.77 -5.98 -23.37
C TYR A 108 0.24 -7.42 -23.40
N ALA A 109 -0.26 -7.91 -22.26
CA ALA A 109 -0.90 -9.22 -22.19
C ALA A 109 -2.36 -9.16 -22.68
N GLY A 110 -2.63 -9.82 -23.82
CA GLY A 110 -3.95 -9.92 -24.46
C GLY A 110 -4.03 -9.17 -25.79
N THR A 111 -5.20 -9.22 -26.44
CA THR A 111 -5.43 -8.54 -27.72
C THR A 111 -5.55 -7.02 -27.57
N VAL A 112 -5.05 -6.30 -28.58
CA VAL A 112 -5.20 -4.84 -28.74
C VAL A 112 -5.80 -4.59 -30.10
N GLU A 113 -7.09 -4.26 -30.13
CA GLU A 113 -7.90 -4.10 -31.35
C GLU A 113 -7.76 -2.68 -31.93
N LEU A 114 -6.52 -2.27 -32.23
CA LEU A 114 -6.19 -0.98 -32.83
C LEU A 114 -5.38 -1.18 -34.11
N THR A 115 -5.58 -0.32 -35.11
CA THR A 115 -4.69 -0.28 -36.29
C THR A 115 -3.34 0.32 -35.88
N HIS A 116 -2.25 -0.09 -36.54
CA HIS A 116 -0.91 0.45 -36.27
C HIS A 116 -0.86 1.98 -36.28
N GLN A 117 -1.56 2.63 -37.21
CA GLN A 117 -1.63 4.10 -37.28
C GLN A 117 -2.27 4.73 -36.03
N VAL A 118 -3.36 4.15 -35.51
CA VAL A 118 -4.04 4.65 -34.30
C VAL A 118 -3.20 4.33 -33.05
N PHE A 119 -2.61 3.14 -33.00
CA PHE A 119 -1.72 2.72 -31.91
C PHE A 119 -0.48 3.63 -31.81
N ASP A 120 0.22 3.89 -32.90
CA ASP A 120 1.42 4.72 -32.92
C ASP A 120 1.09 6.18 -32.56
N GLN A 121 -0.02 6.74 -33.05
CA GLN A 121 -0.46 8.10 -32.68
C GLN A 121 -0.83 8.22 -31.20
N MET A 122 -1.51 7.22 -30.64
CA MET A 122 -1.81 7.13 -29.20
C MET A 122 -0.53 7.05 -28.38
N ILE A 123 0.38 6.11 -28.71
CA ILE A 123 1.64 5.94 -27.98
C ILE A 123 2.51 7.21 -28.08
N LEU A 124 2.54 7.90 -29.21
CA LEU A 124 3.23 9.19 -29.36
C LEU A 124 2.68 10.25 -28.39
N ARG A 125 1.37 10.52 -28.46
CA ARG A 125 0.70 11.51 -27.60
C ARG A 125 0.89 11.22 -26.12
N ASP A 126 0.62 9.98 -25.72
CA ASP A 126 0.68 9.55 -24.32
C ASP A 126 2.12 9.58 -23.80
N SER A 127 3.11 9.19 -24.61
CA SER A 127 4.52 9.23 -24.21
C SER A 127 5.04 10.66 -24.03
N CYS A 128 4.71 11.57 -24.96
CA CYS A 128 5.04 12.98 -24.80
C CYS A 128 4.31 13.61 -23.62
N PHE A 129 3.02 13.31 -23.43
CA PHE A 129 2.24 13.78 -22.28
C PHE A 129 2.89 13.38 -20.95
N ILE A 130 3.22 12.10 -20.76
CA ILE A 130 3.82 11.63 -19.50
C ILE A 130 5.20 12.24 -19.28
N LEU A 131 6.06 12.29 -20.32
CA LEU A 131 7.41 12.82 -20.16
C LEU A 131 7.42 14.34 -19.93
N GLU A 132 6.55 15.10 -20.60
CA GLU A 132 6.42 16.54 -20.37
C GLU A 132 5.87 16.82 -18.97
N LEU A 133 4.86 16.07 -18.52
CA LEU A 133 4.32 16.15 -17.17
C LEU A 133 5.36 15.82 -16.09
N LEU A 134 6.24 14.84 -16.33
CA LEU A 134 7.34 14.50 -15.43
C LEU A 134 8.45 15.56 -15.43
N CYS A 135 8.72 16.22 -16.57
CA CYS A 135 9.60 17.39 -16.62
C CYS A 135 9.01 18.58 -15.86
N LEU A 136 7.71 18.82 -15.98
CA LEU A 136 6.95 19.85 -15.26
C LEU A 136 6.95 19.65 -13.73
N PHE A 137 6.90 18.42 -13.24
CA PHE A 137 6.99 18.11 -11.80
C PHE A 137 8.42 18.10 -11.23
N SER A 138 9.44 18.39 -12.03
CA SER A 138 10.83 18.55 -11.57
C SER A 138 11.10 20.01 -11.17
N ASP A 139 11.96 20.25 -10.17
CA ASP A 139 12.28 21.61 -9.67
C ASP A 139 12.77 22.60 -10.76
N LYS A 140 13.30 22.08 -11.89
CA LYS A 140 13.69 22.90 -13.06
C LYS A 140 12.54 23.22 -14.03
N GLY A 141 11.43 22.49 -14.01
CA GLY A 141 10.27 22.72 -14.90
C GLY A 141 9.65 24.10 -14.72
N CYS A 142 9.69 24.61 -13.48
CA CYS A 142 9.23 25.94 -13.06
C CYS A 142 9.95 27.13 -13.74
N GLN A 143 11.00 26.91 -14.53
CA GLN A 143 11.74 27.96 -15.24
C GLN A 143 11.39 28.09 -16.74
N TYR A 144 10.69 27.11 -17.32
CA TYR A 144 10.51 27.01 -18.78
C TYR A 144 9.06 26.99 -19.27
N HIS A 145 8.11 26.56 -18.43
CA HIS A 145 6.70 26.61 -18.78
C HIS A 145 6.06 27.94 -18.39
N ASP A 146 5.11 28.35 -19.22
CA ASP A 146 4.28 29.52 -18.98
C ASP A 146 3.53 29.38 -17.65
N GLN A 147 3.22 30.50 -16.98
CA GLN A 147 2.62 30.50 -15.65
C GLN A 147 1.13 30.09 -15.65
N ASP A 148 0.66 29.41 -16.70
CA ASP A 148 -0.75 29.19 -17.05
C ASP A 148 -1.13 27.73 -17.36
N ASP A 149 -0.30 26.73 -17.00
CA ASP A 149 -0.73 25.33 -17.14
C ASP A 149 -1.91 24.97 -16.21
N TYR A 150 -3.07 24.73 -16.83
CA TYR A 150 -4.34 24.42 -16.18
C TYR A 150 -4.32 23.10 -15.39
N LEU A 151 -3.57 22.08 -15.84
CA LEU A 151 -3.46 20.78 -15.17
C LEU A 151 -2.66 20.91 -13.87
N LEU A 152 -1.66 21.79 -13.85
CA LEU A 152 -0.89 22.09 -12.64
C LEU A 152 -1.62 23.05 -11.70
N LYS A 153 -2.22 24.13 -12.22
CA LYS A 153 -2.96 25.12 -11.40
C LYS A 153 -4.11 24.51 -10.60
N THR A 154 -4.77 23.50 -11.16
CA THR A 154 -6.05 22.99 -10.67
C THR A 154 -5.85 21.78 -9.74
N PRO A 155 -6.00 21.91 -8.40
CA PRO A 155 -5.54 20.87 -7.48
C PRO A 155 -6.32 19.55 -7.59
N TRP A 156 -7.63 19.60 -7.82
CA TRP A 156 -8.43 18.38 -8.01
C TRP A 156 -8.03 17.65 -9.29
N LEU A 157 -7.75 18.40 -10.37
CA LEU A 157 -7.40 17.87 -11.68
C LEU A 157 -6.02 17.23 -11.65
N ARG A 158 -5.05 17.89 -11.00
CA ARG A 158 -3.72 17.35 -10.68
C ARG A 158 -3.83 16.02 -9.93
N ASN A 159 -4.68 15.94 -8.91
CA ASN A 159 -4.88 14.73 -8.11
C ASN A 159 -5.51 13.58 -8.93
N VAL A 160 -6.49 13.86 -9.79
CA VAL A 160 -7.11 12.83 -10.65
C VAL A 160 -6.12 12.34 -11.72
N VAL A 161 -5.36 13.23 -12.36
CA VAL A 161 -4.28 12.86 -13.30
C VAL A 161 -3.24 11.97 -12.61
N GLN A 162 -2.82 12.30 -11.40
CA GLN A 162 -1.89 11.47 -10.62
C GLN A 162 -2.46 10.09 -10.27
N LEU A 163 -3.77 9.98 -10.02
CA LEU A 163 -4.44 8.70 -9.74
C LEU A 163 -4.62 7.84 -11.00
N ASP A 164 -4.98 8.45 -12.13
CA ASP A 164 -5.14 7.72 -13.39
C ASP A 164 -3.78 7.20 -13.92
N LEU A 165 -2.68 7.95 -13.73
CA LEU A 165 -1.30 7.50 -13.98
C LEU A 165 -0.84 6.37 -13.03
N VAL A 166 -1.61 6.13 -11.96
CA VAL A 166 -1.40 5.11 -10.93
C VAL A 166 -2.29 3.87 -11.17
N ILE A 167 -3.11 3.84 -12.23
CA ILE A 167 -3.93 2.67 -12.57
C ILE A 167 -3.10 1.62 -13.31
N PHE A 168 -3.23 0.36 -12.88
CA PHE A 168 -2.42 -0.76 -13.34
C PHE A 168 -2.50 -1.00 -14.85
N GLU A 169 -3.71 -0.92 -15.42
CA GLU A 169 -4.00 -1.06 -16.84
C GLU A 169 -3.73 0.21 -17.67
N ASN A 170 -3.34 1.34 -17.05
CA ASN A 170 -3.29 2.66 -17.69
C ASN A 170 -1.83 3.13 -17.86
N GLN A 171 -1.02 2.35 -18.60
CA GLN A 171 0.44 2.49 -18.68
C GLN A 171 1.00 2.28 -20.09
N ILE A 172 2.20 2.83 -20.32
CA ILE A 172 3.08 2.53 -21.46
C ILE A 172 4.36 1.81 -20.97
N PRO A 173 4.97 0.92 -21.78
CA PRO A 173 6.23 0.28 -21.45
C PRO A 173 7.37 1.29 -21.24
N PHE A 174 7.87 1.34 -20.01
CA PHE A 174 9.00 2.20 -19.61
C PHE A 174 10.33 1.85 -20.29
N SER A 175 10.49 0.60 -20.77
CA SER A 175 11.60 0.24 -21.68
C SER A 175 11.60 1.19 -22.87
N PHE A 176 10.44 1.31 -23.52
CA PHE A 176 10.24 2.25 -24.62
C PHE A 176 10.34 3.71 -24.17
N LEU A 177 9.71 4.12 -23.05
CA LEU A 177 9.77 5.53 -22.62
C LEU A 177 11.20 6.00 -22.31
N ASN A 178 12.04 5.14 -21.75
CA ASN A 178 13.46 5.46 -21.53
C ASN A 178 14.21 5.60 -22.85
N LYS A 179 13.95 4.72 -23.84
CA LYS A 179 14.51 4.83 -25.20
C LYS A 179 14.05 6.12 -25.90
N PHE A 180 12.74 6.40 -25.87
CA PHE A 180 12.10 7.57 -26.49
C PHE A 180 12.59 8.88 -25.86
N TYR A 181 12.67 8.95 -24.54
CA TYR A 181 13.20 10.10 -23.83
C TYR A 181 14.71 10.31 -24.11
N ALA A 182 15.51 9.24 -24.16
CA ALA A 182 16.92 9.33 -24.53
C ALA A 182 17.13 9.82 -25.97
N PHE A 183 16.27 9.43 -26.91
CA PHE A 183 16.25 9.92 -28.29
C PHE A 183 15.82 11.40 -28.41
N ALA A 184 14.86 11.81 -27.59
CA ALA A 184 14.33 13.18 -27.60
C ALA A 184 15.20 14.21 -26.85
N LYS A 185 16.19 13.79 -26.06
CA LYS A 185 16.99 14.72 -25.24
C LYS A 185 17.87 15.68 -26.06
N PRO A 186 17.88 16.99 -25.70
CA PRO A 186 18.97 17.89 -26.07
C PRO A 186 20.32 17.39 -25.54
N ARG A 187 21.42 17.70 -26.26
CA ARG A 187 22.78 17.19 -25.96
C ARG A 187 23.35 17.59 -24.59
N HIS A 188 22.80 18.63 -23.95
CA HIS A 188 23.23 19.11 -22.63
C HIS A 188 22.04 19.46 -21.73
N GLU A 189 21.46 18.46 -21.05
CA GLU A 189 21.27 18.53 -19.59
C GLU A 189 20.95 17.16 -18.96
N HIS A 190 21.49 16.99 -17.74
CA HIS A 190 21.30 15.96 -16.70
C HIS A 190 20.66 14.60 -17.05
N THR A 191 21.32 13.52 -16.63
CA THR A 191 20.71 12.19 -16.46
C THR A 191 19.46 12.25 -15.58
N PHE A 192 18.39 11.60 -16.03
CA PHE A 192 17.16 11.40 -15.26
C PHE A 192 17.35 10.13 -14.44
N TRP A 193 17.43 10.26 -13.11
CA TRP A 193 17.74 9.15 -12.22
C TRP A 193 16.52 8.24 -12.01
N LEU A 194 16.41 7.24 -12.90
CA LEU A 194 15.48 6.12 -12.79
C LEU A 194 16.17 4.81 -12.35
N SER A 195 17.44 4.89 -11.93
CA SER A 195 18.29 3.70 -11.75
C SER A 195 19.46 3.91 -10.78
N LYS A 196 19.21 4.06 -9.46
CA LYS A 196 20.27 3.82 -8.47
C LYS A 196 19.91 3.20 -7.11
N GLU A 197 18.66 2.88 -6.85
CA GLU A 197 18.26 2.07 -5.71
C GLU A 197 17.99 0.63 -6.17
N PHE A 198 18.86 -0.32 -5.81
CA PHE A 198 18.49 -1.45 -4.94
C PHE A 198 19.70 -2.25 -4.45
N ARG A 199 19.66 -2.67 -3.18
CA ARG A 199 20.61 -3.60 -2.55
C ARG A 199 19.84 -4.57 -1.66
N ARG A 200 20.40 -5.78 -1.47
CA ARG A 200 19.80 -6.96 -0.83
C ARG A 200 19.19 -6.73 0.57
N GLU A 201 18.11 -7.47 0.88
CA GLU A 201 18.19 -8.66 1.76
C GLU A 201 16.95 -9.57 1.64
N GLU A 202 17.08 -10.85 2.00
CA GLU A 202 16.07 -11.92 1.84
C GLU A 202 15.64 -12.52 3.18
N ARG A 203 14.36 -12.87 3.37
CA ARG A 203 13.89 -13.83 4.40
C ARG A 203 12.67 -14.63 3.92
N ARG A 204 12.62 -15.92 4.27
CA ARG A 204 11.56 -16.87 3.87
C ARG A 204 10.28 -16.66 4.69
N GLY A 205 9.11 -16.76 4.04
CA GLY A 205 7.78 -16.71 4.66
C GLY A 205 7.10 -18.07 4.79
N CYS A 206 5.79 -18.07 5.05
CA CYS A 206 4.89 -19.23 5.00
C CYS A 206 3.63 -18.84 4.20
N PRO A 207 2.95 -19.74 3.46
CA PRO A 207 1.79 -19.37 2.65
C PRO A 207 0.64 -18.77 3.49
N PHE A 208 0.00 -17.72 2.96
CA PHE A 208 -1.17 -17.06 3.51
C PHE A 208 -2.45 -17.73 3.01
N ARG A 209 -3.40 -18.01 3.91
CA ARG A 209 -4.77 -18.43 3.55
C ARG A 209 -5.73 -17.28 3.79
N GLU A 210 -6.60 -16.99 2.81
CA GLU A 210 -7.53 -15.83 2.81
C GLU A 210 -8.54 -15.85 3.98
N HIS A 211 -8.70 -16.96 4.72
CA HIS A 211 -9.82 -17.19 5.64
C HIS A 211 -9.44 -17.66 7.06
N GLU A 212 -8.17 -17.89 7.35
CA GLU A 212 -7.72 -18.24 8.72
C GLU A 212 -7.32 -16.97 9.49
N LYS A 213 -7.93 -16.75 10.66
CA LYS A 213 -7.58 -15.63 11.54
C LYS A 213 -6.46 -16.04 12.49
N TYR A 214 -5.27 -15.53 12.21
CA TYR A 214 -4.01 -15.87 12.88
C TYR A 214 -3.64 -14.93 14.03
N LEU A 215 -4.42 -13.88 14.31
CA LEU A 215 -4.06 -12.85 15.29
C LEU A 215 -5.27 -12.37 16.11
N TYR A 216 -5.04 -12.07 17.39
CA TYR A 216 -5.98 -11.30 18.21
C TYR A 216 -5.92 -9.81 17.83
N SER A 217 -7.06 -9.12 17.79
CA SER A 217 -7.11 -7.70 17.38
C SER A 217 -6.27 -6.78 18.28
N ALA A 218 -5.94 -5.60 17.76
CA ALA A 218 -5.06 -4.63 18.42
C ALA A 218 -5.53 -4.27 19.85
N THR A 219 -6.84 -4.09 20.05
CA THR A 219 -7.41 -3.83 21.39
C THR A 219 -7.25 -5.02 22.34
N LYS A 220 -7.44 -6.26 21.87
CA LYS A 220 -7.28 -7.49 22.66
C LYS A 220 -5.83 -7.68 23.09
N LEU A 221 -4.88 -7.53 22.16
CA LEU A 221 -3.45 -7.56 22.43
C LEU A 221 -3.03 -6.46 23.43
N ASN A 222 -3.54 -5.24 23.27
CA ASN A 222 -3.32 -4.13 24.21
C ASN A 222 -3.95 -4.36 25.60
N LYS A 223 -5.11 -5.02 25.67
CA LYS A 223 -5.73 -5.43 26.93
C LYS A 223 -4.86 -6.48 27.65
N ALA A 224 -4.20 -7.38 26.91
CA ALA A 224 -3.19 -8.33 27.43
C ALA A 224 -1.80 -7.71 27.72
N GLY A 225 -1.56 -6.44 27.38
CA GLY A 225 -0.32 -5.72 27.71
C GLY A 225 0.72 -5.59 26.59
N VAL A 226 0.34 -5.88 25.34
CA VAL A 226 1.15 -5.52 24.15
C VAL A 226 1.08 -4.01 23.91
N LYS A 227 2.22 -3.36 23.75
CA LYS A 227 2.35 -1.92 23.53
C LYS A 227 2.59 -1.62 22.06
N PHE A 228 1.60 -1.02 21.41
CA PHE A 228 1.68 -0.58 20.02
C PHE A 228 2.28 0.82 19.92
N ALA A 229 3.18 1.03 18.96
CA ALA A 229 3.81 2.32 18.65
C ALA A 229 4.03 2.46 17.12
N PRO A 230 4.17 3.69 16.59
CA PRO A 230 4.61 3.90 15.21
C PRO A 230 6.10 3.58 15.08
N SER A 231 6.52 3.08 13.92
CA SER A 231 7.95 2.85 13.63
C SER A 231 8.72 4.16 13.63
N ALA A 232 9.87 4.19 14.31
CA ALA A 232 10.74 5.36 14.38
C ALA A 232 11.44 5.67 13.05
N ASN A 233 11.67 4.65 12.21
CA ASN A 233 12.35 4.80 10.93
C ASN A 233 11.33 5.02 9.80
N LYS A 234 11.18 6.28 9.37
CA LYS A 234 10.31 6.70 8.26
C LYS A 234 10.65 6.06 6.90
N GLN A 235 11.83 5.45 6.75
CA GLN A 235 12.27 4.77 5.53
C GLN A 235 12.19 3.23 5.64
N ALA A 236 11.92 2.68 6.83
CA ALA A 236 11.76 1.24 7.03
C ALA A 236 10.40 0.77 6.50
N LYS A 237 10.41 0.05 5.37
CA LYS A 237 9.24 -0.56 4.72
C LYS A 237 8.75 -1.83 5.45
N PHE A 238 9.00 -1.92 6.75
CA PHE A 238 8.94 -3.17 7.51
C PHE A 238 8.25 -2.98 8.86
N VAL A 239 7.53 -4.02 9.30
CA VAL A 239 6.95 -4.09 10.64
C VAL A 239 7.93 -4.75 11.60
N GLU A 240 8.36 -4.01 12.62
CA GLU A 240 9.31 -4.46 13.64
C GLU A 240 8.55 -4.89 14.90
N PHE A 241 8.86 -6.10 15.39
CA PHE A 241 8.22 -6.68 16.59
C PHE A 241 9.28 -6.75 17.70
N ASN A 242 9.73 -5.56 18.11
CA ASN A 242 10.86 -5.39 19.00
C ASN A 242 10.47 -5.79 20.44
N THR A 243 10.97 -6.95 20.88
CA THR A 243 10.63 -7.54 22.17
C THR A 243 11.37 -6.82 23.30
N ILE A 244 10.73 -5.79 23.86
CA ILE A 244 11.25 -5.04 25.01
C ILE A 244 10.79 -5.69 26.31
N GLU A 245 11.52 -6.71 26.76
CA GLU A 245 11.37 -7.27 28.11
C GLU A 245 11.87 -6.27 29.16
N LYS A 246 10.96 -5.37 29.56
CA LYS A 246 11.12 -4.53 30.75
C LYS A 246 10.20 -5.04 31.86
N PRO A 247 10.68 -5.91 32.77
CA PRO A 247 9.94 -6.19 34.00
C PRO A 247 9.79 -4.88 34.77
N LEU A 248 8.56 -4.53 35.16
CA LEU A 248 8.30 -3.25 35.81
C LEU A 248 8.84 -3.19 37.25
N PHE A 249 9.00 -4.36 37.88
CA PHE A 249 9.62 -4.56 39.18
C PHE A 249 10.33 -5.93 39.20
N ASN A 250 11.58 -6.00 39.65
CA ASN A 250 12.35 -7.27 39.70
C ASN A 250 11.71 -8.34 40.61
N PHE A 251 10.90 -7.93 41.60
CA PHE A 251 10.17 -8.83 42.49
C PHE A 251 8.80 -9.29 41.93
N ILE A 252 8.39 -8.81 40.76
CA ILE A 252 7.09 -9.14 40.14
C ILE A 252 7.31 -9.68 38.71
N PRO A 253 7.80 -10.92 38.57
CA PRO A 253 8.26 -11.50 37.29
C PRO A 253 7.15 -11.77 36.25
N PHE A 254 5.90 -11.37 36.53
CA PHE A 254 4.78 -11.48 35.58
C PHE A 254 4.47 -10.19 34.81
N LEU A 255 5.00 -9.02 35.21
CA LEU A 255 4.68 -7.72 34.59
C LEU A 255 5.48 -7.42 33.29
N HIS A 256 5.59 -8.39 32.39
CA HIS A 256 6.17 -8.20 31.07
C HIS A 256 5.26 -7.38 30.14
N SER A 257 5.82 -6.73 29.11
CA SER A 257 5.06 -6.06 28.05
C SER A 257 5.81 -6.11 26.73
N LEU A 258 5.27 -6.86 25.75
CA LEU A 258 5.79 -6.90 24.39
C LEU A 258 5.56 -5.53 23.69
N LYS A 259 6.48 -5.06 22.83
CA LYS A 259 6.29 -3.87 22.00
C LYS A 259 6.14 -4.28 20.52
N VAL A 260 5.31 -3.55 19.78
CA VAL A 260 5.09 -3.72 18.34
C VAL A 260 5.20 -2.36 17.67
N GLU A 261 6.01 -2.26 16.62
CA GLU A 261 6.30 -1.03 15.88
C GLU A 261 5.85 -1.17 14.43
N LEU A 262 4.76 -0.47 14.10
CA LEU A 262 4.10 -0.51 12.80
C LEU A 262 4.42 0.75 12.00
N PRO A 263 4.69 0.65 10.68
CA PRO A 263 4.62 1.79 9.77
C PRO A 263 3.26 2.50 9.89
N THR A 264 3.27 3.83 9.88
CA THR A 264 2.03 4.61 9.95
C THR A 264 1.25 4.50 8.63
N PHE A 265 0.01 4.04 8.71
CA PHE A 265 -0.94 3.97 7.60
C PHE A 265 -1.74 5.28 7.53
N GLU A 266 -1.60 6.02 6.42
CA GLU A 266 -2.43 7.19 6.13
C GLU A 266 -3.60 6.79 5.21
N ILE A 267 -4.82 6.97 5.70
CA ILE A 267 -6.04 6.45 5.06
C ILE A 267 -6.95 7.62 4.73
N GLN A 268 -7.08 7.90 3.44
CA GLN A 268 -7.80 9.02 2.83
C GLN A 268 -8.62 8.52 1.62
N GLY A 269 -9.43 9.39 1.00
CA GLY A 269 -10.40 9.01 -0.03
C GLY A 269 -9.85 8.24 -1.25
N ASN A 270 -8.56 8.38 -1.57
CA ASN A 270 -7.92 7.66 -2.69
C ASN A 270 -7.13 6.39 -2.28
N THR A 271 -7.06 6.07 -0.98
CA THR A 271 -6.26 4.95 -0.46
C THR A 271 -6.73 3.60 -0.98
N GLU A 272 -8.04 3.38 -1.19
CA GLU A 272 -8.53 2.11 -1.76
C GLU A 272 -7.99 1.89 -3.18
N THR A 273 -8.11 2.91 -4.04
CA THR A 273 -7.65 2.84 -5.43
C THR A 273 -6.14 2.66 -5.54
N LEU A 274 -5.35 3.41 -4.76
CA LEU A 274 -3.89 3.23 -4.73
C LEU A 274 -3.51 1.80 -4.29
N MET A 275 -4.05 1.34 -3.15
CA MET A 275 -3.72 0.02 -2.61
C MET A 275 -4.14 -1.11 -3.56
N ARG A 276 -5.32 -1.02 -4.20
CA ARG A 276 -5.77 -2.05 -5.15
C ARG A 276 -4.89 -2.16 -6.39
N ASN A 277 -4.40 -1.04 -6.94
CA ASN A 277 -3.48 -1.09 -8.09
C ASN A 277 -2.10 -1.65 -7.70
N VAL A 278 -1.60 -1.34 -6.50
CA VAL A 278 -0.34 -1.95 -6.01
C VAL A 278 -0.51 -3.44 -5.69
N ILE A 279 -1.65 -3.84 -5.12
CA ILE A 279 -2.00 -5.26 -4.92
C ILE A 279 -2.08 -5.99 -6.27
N ALA A 280 -2.67 -5.39 -7.32
CA ALA A 280 -2.69 -5.97 -8.65
C ALA A 280 -1.27 -6.13 -9.25
N LEU A 281 -0.40 -5.13 -9.09
CA LEU A 281 1.02 -5.22 -9.49
C LEU A 281 1.75 -6.34 -8.76
N GLU A 282 1.65 -6.40 -7.43
CA GLU A 282 2.28 -7.44 -6.63
C GLU A 282 1.77 -8.83 -7.04
N GLN A 283 0.46 -9.00 -7.24
CA GLN A 283 -0.15 -10.29 -7.62
C GLN A 283 0.19 -10.73 -9.06
N CYS A 284 0.39 -9.81 -10.00
CA CYS A 284 0.58 -10.14 -11.42
C CYS A 284 2.04 -10.09 -11.90
N VAL A 285 2.87 -9.24 -11.30
CA VAL A 285 4.24 -8.95 -11.78
C VAL A 285 5.29 -9.32 -10.74
N TYR A 286 4.99 -9.18 -9.45
CA TYR A 286 5.96 -9.43 -8.37
C TYR A 286 5.42 -10.36 -7.25
N PRO A 287 4.89 -11.57 -7.57
CA PRO A 287 4.15 -12.41 -6.61
C PRO A 287 4.97 -12.84 -5.38
N ASP A 288 6.27 -13.06 -5.56
CA ASP A 288 7.22 -13.38 -4.48
C ASP A 288 7.56 -12.17 -3.58
N LYS A 289 7.07 -10.96 -3.92
CA LYS A 289 7.37 -9.67 -3.28
C LYS A 289 6.11 -8.91 -2.90
N ALA A 290 5.11 -9.64 -2.42
CA ALA A 290 3.80 -9.11 -2.07
C ALA A 290 3.84 -8.31 -0.74
N TYR A 291 4.63 -7.23 -0.66
CA TYR A 291 4.89 -6.44 0.56
C TYR A 291 3.65 -5.70 1.06
N ILE A 292 2.92 -5.04 0.16
CA ILE A 292 1.66 -4.35 0.46
C ILE A 292 0.56 -5.37 0.76
N CYS A 293 0.46 -6.46 -0.01
CA CYS A 293 -0.45 -7.58 0.31
C CYS A 293 -0.20 -8.11 1.74
N ASN A 294 1.06 -8.32 2.11
CA ASN A 294 1.48 -8.72 3.46
C ASN A 294 1.11 -7.68 4.53
N TYR A 295 1.25 -6.39 4.23
CA TYR A 295 0.92 -5.32 5.16
C TYR A 295 -0.60 -5.18 5.36
N VAL A 296 -1.40 -5.16 4.29
CA VAL A 296 -2.87 -5.09 4.43
C VAL A 296 -3.44 -6.36 5.06
N ALA A 297 -2.84 -7.53 4.81
CA ALA A 297 -3.15 -8.77 5.51
C ALA A 297 -2.89 -8.65 7.02
N LEU A 298 -1.74 -8.11 7.44
CA LEU A 298 -1.46 -7.88 8.86
C LEU A 298 -2.42 -6.85 9.48
N MET A 299 -2.74 -5.76 8.77
CA MET A 299 -3.66 -4.74 9.28
C MET A 299 -5.09 -5.28 9.43
N SER A 300 -5.58 -6.07 8.48
CA SER A 300 -6.86 -6.79 8.58
C SER A 300 -6.88 -7.77 9.77
N GLN A 301 -5.78 -8.50 10.00
CA GLN A 301 -5.64 -9.40 11.16
C GLN A 301 -5.57 -8.66 12.51
N LEU A 302 -5.25 -7.36 12.52
CA LEU A 302 -5.26 -6.50 13.71
C LEU A 302 -6.59 -5.75 13.95
N VAL A 303 -7.47 -5.66 12.95
CA VAL A 303 -8.64 -4.78 12.95
C VAL A 303 -9.94 -5.57 12.79
N ASP A 304 -10.62 -5.83 13.92
CA ASP A 304 -11.97 -6.41 13.91
C ASP A 304 -13.05 -5.33 13.82
N THR A 305 -12.79 -4.15 14.40
CA THR A 305 -13.82 -3.18 14.76
C THR A 305 -13.35 -1.73 14.65
N ALA A 306 -14.30 -0.79 14.74
CA ALA A 306 -14.00 0.62 14.94
C ALA A 306 -13.21 0.91 16.23
N GLU A 307 -13.34 0.08 17.29
CA GLU A 307 -12.54 0.19 18.53
C GLU A 307 -11.04 -0.06 18.23
N ASP A 308 -10.74 -1.02 17.35
CA ASP A 308 -9.36 -1.31 16.94
C ASP A 308 -8.76 -0.19 16.08
N ILE A 309 -9.56 0.43 15.21
CA ILE A 309 -9.14 1.63 14.46
C ILE A 309 -8.91 2.81 15.41
N GLU A 310 -9.85 3.11 16.29
CA GLU A 310 -9.76 4.21 17.26
C GLU A 310 -8.49 4.07 18.11
N PHE A 311 -8.25 2.87 18.65
CA PHE A 311 -7.03 2.56 19.38
C PHE A 311 -5.74 2.75 18.54
N LEU A 312 -5.73 2.33 17.27
CA LEU A 312 -4.56 2.50 16.39
C LEU A 312 -4.37 3.97 15.95
N VAL A 313 -5.43 4.77 15.91
CA VAL A 313 -5.39 6.23 15.72
C VAL A 313 -4.82 6.93 16.96
N GLU A 314 -5.24 6.57 18.18
CA GLU A 314 -4.62 7.07 19.43
C GLU A 314 -3.10 6.83 19.44
N LYS A 315 -2.66 5.66 18.95
CA LYS A 315 -1.24 5.29 18.89
C LYS A 315 -0.50 5.86 17.67
N ARG A 316 -1.15 6.69 16.84
CA ARG A 316 -0.59 7.32 15.63
C ARG A 316 -0.04 6.31 14.61
N ILE A 317 -0.55 5.09 14.64
CA ILE A 317 -0.27 4.03 13.67
C ILE A 317 -1.23 4.14 12.48
N ILE A 318 -2.46 4.57 12.71
CA ILE A 318 -3.38 4.98 11.65
C ILE A 318 -3.58 6.50 11.73
N LYS A 319 -3.56 7.17 10.57
CA LYS A 319 -4.14 8.50 10.39
C LYS A 319 -5.45 8.33 9.65
N ASN A 320 -6.57 8.56 10.32
CA ASN A 320 -7.90 8.54 9.70
C ASN A 320 -8.20 9.92 9.09
N MET A 321 -8.17 10.00 7.75
CA MET A 321 -8.58 11.17 6.97
C MET A 321 -9.91 10.93 6.23
N LEU A 322 -10.59 9.80 6.49
CA LEU A 322 -11.98 9.55 6.05
C LEU A 322 -13.01 10.12 7.04
N GLY A 323 -12.63 10.30 8.31
CA GLY A 323 -13.48 10.84 9.38
C GLY A 323 -14.32 9.78 10.12
N SER A 324 -14.38 8.55 9.62
CA SER A 324 -15.19 7.45 10.16
C SER A 324 -14.33 6.24 10.49
N ASN A 325 -14.22 5.89 11.78
CA ASN A 325 -13.44 4.72 12.21
C ASN A 325 -14.05 3.40 11.73
N LYS A 326 -15.36 3.38 11.44
CA LYS A 326 -16.07 2.24 10.86
C LYS A 326 -15.66 2.03 9.40
N GLU A 327 -15.72 3.07 8.56
CA GLU A 327 -15.34 2.98 7.14
C GLU A 327 -13.88 2.58 6.95
N VAL A 328 -12.99 3.05 7.83
CA VAL A 328 -11.59 2.59 7.85
C VAL A 328 -11.50 1.09 8.17
N ALA A 329 -12.24 0.58 9.15
CA ALA A 329 -12.24 -0.85 9.49
C ALA A 329 -12.80 -1.72 8.35
N GLU A 330 -13.87 -1.25 7.69
CA GLU A 330 -14.45 -1.89 6.52
C GLU A 330 -13.47 -1.87 5.33
N LEU A 331 -12.82 -0.73 5.04
CA LEU A 331 -11.81 -0.61 3.99
C LEU A 331 -10.62 -1.55 4.21
N VAL A 332 -10.02 -1.56 5.41
CA VAL A 332 -8.86 -2.42 5.73
C VAL A 332 -9.18 -3.90 5.49
N ASN A 333 -10.39 -4.35 5.85
CA ASN A 333 -10.82 -5.73 5.62
C ASN A 333 -11.33 -6.00 4.18
N LYS A 334 -11.82 -4.98 3.46
CA LYS A 334 -12.19 -5.07 2.03
C LYS A 334 -10.96 -5.10 1.11
N LEU A 335 -9.78 -4.66 1.59
CA LEU A 335 -8.53 -4.70 0.81
C LEU A 335 -7.93 -6.10 0.68
N THR A 336 -8.13 -7.00 1.65
CA THR A 336 -7.59 -8.38 1.61
C THR A 336 -8.41 -9.35 0.76
N TYR A 337 -9.66 -9.01 0.46
CA TYR A 337 -10.58 -9.87 -0.30
C TYR A 337 -10.09 -10.12 -1.74
N LYS A 338 -10.01 -11.40 -2.13
CA LYS A 338 -9.48 -11.92 -3.41
C LYS A 338 -7.99 -11.69 -3.69
N ILE A 339 -7.18 -11.41 -2.66
CA ILE A 339 -5.72 -11.59 -2.74
C ILE A 339 -5.41 -13.09 -2.77
N THR A 340 -4.73 -13.57 -3.81
CA THR A 340 -4.28 -14.97 -3.94
C THR A 340 -3.20 -15.28 -2.90
N GLU A 341 -3.11 -16.56 -2.49
CA GLU A 341 -2.14 -17.03 -1.49
C GLU A 341 -0.71 -16.55 -1.77
N SER A 342 -0.25 -15.58 -0.98
CA SER A 342 1.12 -15.05 -1.01
C SER A 342 1.86 -15.52 0.25
N ASN A 343 3.19 -15.45 0.28
CA ASN A 343 3.92 -15.83 1.50
C ASN A 343 3.74 -14.76 2.59
N PHE A 344 3.01 -15.07 3.67
CA PHE A 344 2.82 -14.21 4.83
C PHE A 344 4.07 -14.17 5.71
N VAL A 345 4.94 -13.19 5.48
CA VAL A 345 6.21 -13.01 6.21
C VAL A 345 5.98 -12.69 7.70
N TYR A 346 4.79 -12.24 8.07
CA TYR A 346 4.41 -11.94 9.45
C TYR A 346 3.82 -13.12 10.23
N ALA A 347 3.63 -14.30 9.62
CA ALA A 347 3.01 -15.47 10.27
C ALA A 347 3.70 -15.88 11.60
N ASN A 348 5.04 -15.90 11.62
CA ASN A 348 5.82 -16.22 12.82
C ASN A 348 5.64 -15.17 13.94
N LYS A 349 5.55 -13.89 13.56
CA LYS A 349 5.36 -12.75 14.47
C LYS A 349 3.93 -12.72 15.06
N CYS A 350 2.92 -13.08 14.26
CA CYS A 350 1.55 -13.27 14.74
C CYS A 350 1.45 -14.42 15.75
N ARG A 351 2.07 -15.57 15.46
CA ARG A 351 2.13 -16.70 16.41
C ARG A 351 2.87 -16.37 17.72
N GLN A 352 3.86 -15.48 17.69
CA GLN A 352 4.51 -14.97 18.91
C GLN A 352 3.55 -14.09 19.75
N LEU A 353 2.78 -13.21 19.10
CA LEU A 353 1.79 -12.35 19.76
C LEU A 353 0.65 -13.15 20.40
N ASN A 354 0.14 -14.17 19.71
CA ASN A 354 -0.89 -15.05 20.27
C ASN A 354 -0.37 -15.80 21.50
N ARG A 355 0.82 -16.40 21.43
CA ARG A 355 1.44 -17.06 22.60
C ARG A 355 1.63 -16.12 23.79
N PHE A 356 1.96 -14.85 23.55
CA PHE A 356 2.02 -13.83 24.59
C PHE A 356 0.63 -13.57 25.19
N TYR A 357 -0.42 -13.42 24.37
CA TYR A 357 -1.81 -13.24 24.82
C TYR A 357 -2.33 -14.44 25.63
N GLU A 358 -2.11 -15.66 25.13
CA GLU A 358 -2.58 -16.95 25.65
C GLU A 358 -1.89 -17.37 26.96
N THR A 359 -0.79 -16.72 27.33
CA THR A 359 -0.14 -16.91 28.62
C THR A 359 -1.12 -16.58 29.75
N ARG A 360 -1.38 -17.52 30.68
CA ARG A 360 -2.43 -17.39 31.73
C ARG A 360 -2.48 -16.02 32.41
N PHE A 361 -1.32 -15.46 32.80
CA PHE A 361 -1.27 -14.14 33.43
C PHE A 361 -1.77 -13.00 32.51
N ASN A 362 -1.45 -13.04 31.22
CA ASN A 362 -1.87 -12.03 30.26
C ASN A 362 -3.37 -12.14 29.91
N ILE A 363 -3.94 -13.36 29.92
CA ILE A 363 -5.41 -13.56 29.89
C ILE A 363 -6.07 -12.94 31.13
N VAL A 364 -5.53 -13.20 32.32
CA VAL A 364 -6.05 -12.63 33.58
C VAL A 364 -5.94 -11.09 33.55
N ARG A 365 -4.81 -10.54 33.11
CA ARG A 365 -4.59 -9.10 32.93
C ARG A 365 -5.58 -8.47 31.95
N ALA A 366 -5.82 -9.10 30.79
CA ALA A 366 -6.82 -8.65 29.82
C ALA A 366 -8.23 -8.67 30.40
N THR A 367 -8.55 -9.71 31.18
CA THR A 367 -9.84 -9.86 31.86
C THR A 367 -10.02 -8.79 32.94
N LEU A 368 -9.01 -8.59 33.80
CA LEU A 368 -9.02 -7.55 34.84
C LEU A 368 -9.19 -6.15 34.22
N LYS A 369 -8.43 -5.84 33.16
CA LYS A 369 -8.54 -4.55 32.48
C LYS A 369 -9.91 -4.35 31.81
N ARG A 370 -10.50 -5.39 31.22
CA ARG A 370 -11.83 -5.35 30.59
C ARG A 370 -12.98 -5.28 31.61
N VAL A 371 -12.85 -5.88 32.79
CA VAL A 371 -13.94 -5.96 33.78
C VAL A 371 -13.87 -4.83 34.81
N TYR A 372 -12.69 -4.49 35.31
CA TYR A 372 -12.53 -3.55 36.43
C TYR A 372 -11.93 -2.19 36.02
N PHE A 373 -11.18 -2.10 34.93
CA PHE A 373 -10.50 -0.87 34.49
C PHE A 373 -10.93 -0.42 33.09
N ASN A 374 -12.19 -0.69 32.73
CA ASN A 374 -12.79 -0.29 31.46
C ASN A 374 -13.38 1.13 31.53
N ASP A 375 -13.73 1.59 32.73
CA ASP A 375 -14.13 2.94 33.06
C ASP A 375 -13.50 3.39 34.40
N LEU A 376 -13.52 4.71 34.65
CA LEU A 376 -12.91 5.32 35.85
C LEU A 376 -13.64 5.00 37.16
N TRP A 377 -14.96 4.80 37.13
CA TRP A 377 -15.77 4.56 38.32
C TRP A 377 -15.59 3.13 38.81
N THR A 378 -15.73 2.13 37.93
CA THR A 378 -15.48 0.73 38.26
C THR A 378 -14.03 0.53 38.73
N GLY A 379 -13.06 1.23 38.12
CA GLY A 379 -11.67 1.21 38.54
C GLY A 379 -11.48 1.75 39.97
N SER A 380 -12.04 2.93 40.25
CA SER A 380 -11.93 3.57 41.56
C SER A 380 -12.67 2.79 42.66
N SER A 381 -13.86 2.26 42.36
CA SER A 381 -14.61 1.37 43.27
C SER A 381 -13.85 0.08 43.58
N THR A 382 -13.18 -0.50 42.58
CA THR A 382 -12.36 -1.72 42.78
C THR A 382 -11.15 -1.43 43.69
N VAL A 383 -10.43 -0.33 43.45
CA VAL A 383 -9.31 0.09 44.30
C VAL A 383 -9.78 0.40 45.73
N LEU A 384 -10.87 1.14 45.88
CA LEU A 384 -11.46 1.46 47.19
C LEU A 384 -11.86 0.20 47.95
N GLY A 385 -12.50 -0.77 47.28
CA GLY A 385 -12.87 -2.06 47.88
C GLY A 385 -11.66 -2.85 48.36
N ILE A 386 -10.56 -2.87 47.59
CA ILE A 386 -9.29 -3.50 48.00
C ILE A 386 -8.68 -2.77 49.21
N CYS A 387 -8.66 -1.44 49.22
CA CYS A 387 -8.16 -0.65 50.35
C CYS A 387 -8.96 -0.89 51.63
N ILE A 388 -10.29 -0.94 51.54
CA ILE A 388 -11.18 -1.25 52.67
C ILE A 388 -10.90 -2.68 53.17
N LEU A 389 -10.84 -3.67 52.29
CA LEU A 389 -10.60 -5.07 52.66
C LEU A 389 -9.23 -5.25 53.34
N MET A 390 -8.18 -4.62 52.81
CA MET A 390 -6.84 -4.61 53.43
C MET A 390 -6.83 -3.93 54.81
N PHE A 391 -7.57 -2.83 54.97
CA PHE A 391 -7.73 -2.16 56.26
C PHE A 391 -8.47 -3.03 57.27
N SER A 392 -9.59 -3.65 56.87
CA SER A 392 -10.35 -4.60 57.71
C SER A 392 -9.49 -5.78 58.16
N VAL A 393 -8.75 -6.42 57.25
CA VAL A 393 -7.83 -7.52 57.59
C VAL A 393 -6.74 -7.05 58.55
N SER A 394 -6.13 -5.90 58.32
CA SER A 394 -5.12 -5.33 59.23
C SER A 394 -5.70 -5.05 60.63
N SER A 395 -6.92 -4.51 60.70
CA SER A 395 -7.61 -4.27 61.98
C SER A 395 -7.93 -5.57 62.70
N THR A 396 -8.46 -6.59 62.00
CA THR A 396 -8.78 -7.89 62.60
C THR A 396 -7.52 -8.61 63.11
N ILE A 397 -6.41 -8.52 62.38
CA ILE A 397 -5.11 -9.05 62.85
C ILE A 397 -4.65 -8.33 64.12
N LYS A 398 -4.77 -6.99 64.19
CA LYS A 398 -4.46 -6.23 65.41
C LYS A 398 -5.33 -6.69 66.59
N THR A 399 -6.64 -6.80 66.41
CA THR A 399 -7.56 -7.26 67.46
C THR A 399 -7.30 -8.71 67.89
N LEU A 400 -6.88 -9.61 67.00
CA LEU A 400 -6.61 -11.02 67.35
C LEU A 400 -5.26 -11.25 68.02
N PHE A 401 -4.21 -10.53 67.63
CA PHE A 401 -2.83 -10.79 68.07
C PHE A 401 -2.28 -9.77 69.07
N PHE A 402 -2.86 -8.58 69.18
CA PHE A 402 -2.39 -7.48 70.03
C PHE A 402 -3.46 -7.00 71.02
N SER A 403 -4.46 -7.84 71.31
CA SER A 403 -5.51 -7.60 72.34
C SER A 403 -5.37 -8.57 73.52
N LYS A 404 -4.13 -8.90 73.90
CA LYS A 404 -3.77 -9.66 75.11
C LYS A 404 -2.56 -9.03 75.79
N ASP A 405 -2.85 -7.99 76.56
CA ASP A 405 -2.17 -7.59 77.80
C ASP A 405 -3.28 -7.06 78.74
#